data_AF-A0A9P7JDP9-F1
#
_entry.id   AF-A0A9P7JDP9-F1
#
_cell.length_a   1.000
_cell.length_b   1.000
_cell.length_c   1.000
_cell.angle_alpha   90.00
_cell.angle_beta   90.00
_cell.angle_gamma   90.00
#
_symmetry.space_group_name_H-M   'P 1'
#
loop_
_entity.id
_entity.type
_entity.pdbx_description
1 polymer ?
#
loop_
_entity_poly.entity_id
_entity_poly.type
_entity_poly.pdbx_seq_one_letter_code
_entity_poly.pdbx_strand_id
1 'polypeptide(L)' 'MVIIDKSGVHCLKVQCCDCPNAMSPDIQMFQHGFFPTSFNKPKTLFTFMVLDDFLLDNLE' A
#
# COMPACT_ATOMS: atom_id res chain seq x y z
N MET A 1 9.76 0.48 -4.25
CA MET A 1 8.67 0.05 -3.37
C MET A 1 8.08 -1.21 -3.96
N VAL A 2 7.74 -2.19 -3.14
CA VAL A 2 7.10 -3.42 -3.61
C VAL A 2 5.60 -3.29 -3.41
N ILE A 3 4.81 -3.41 -4.47
CA ILE A 3 3.35 -3.38 -4.42
C ILE A 3 2.87 -4.79 -4.71
N ILE A 4 2.10 -5.34 -3.79
CA ILE A 4 1.46 -6.65 -3.96
C ILE A 4 0.01 -6.41 -4.32
N ASP A 5 -0.35 -6.89 -5.49
CA ASP A 5 -1.69 -6.83 -6.07
C ASP A 5 -2.14 -8.25 -6.45
N LYS A 6 -3.44 -8.43 -6.73
CA LYS A 6 -3.99 -9.71 -7.21
C LYS A 6 -3.32 -10.19 -8.51
N SER A 7 -2.83 -9.25 -9.33
CA SER A 7 -2.05 -9.56 -10.53
C SER A 7 -0.60 -10.03 -10.26
N GLY A 8 -0.08 -9.86 -9.03
CA GLY A 8 1.25 -10.29 -8.64
C GLY A 8 2.05 -9.22 -7.88
N VAL A 9 3.38 -9.36 -7.92
CA VAL A 9 4.32 -8.49 -7.20
C VAL A 9 4.97 -7.49 -8.16
N HIS A 10 4.79 -6.20 -7.87
CA HIS A 10 5.24 -5.09 -8.71
C HIS A 10 6.30 -4.25 -7.99
N CYS A 11 7.47 -4.10 -8.59
CA CYS A 11 8.54 -3.26 -8.05
C CYS A 11 8.52 -1.88 -8.71
N LEU A 12 7.83 -0.92 -8.09
CA LEU A 12 7.65 0.43 -8.64
C LEU A 12 8.28 1.50 -7.73
N LYS A 13 8.70 2.61 -8.35
CA LYS A 13 9.14 3.80 -7.62
C LYS A 13 7.91 4.63 -7.30
N VAL A 14 7.51 4.63 -6.03
CA VAL A 14 6.43 5.49 -5.53
C VAL A 14 7.07 6.72 -4.91
N GLN A 15 6.62 7.89 -5.34
CA GLN A 15 7.05 9.18 -4.81
C GLN A 15 5.86 9.84 -4.13
N CYS A 16 6.02 10.14 -2.85
CA CYS A 16 5.03 10.89 -2.10
C CYS A 16 5.10 12.37 -2.49
N CYS A 17 3.99 13.08 -2.31
CA CYS A 17 3.95 14.52 -2.50
C CYS A 17 4.64 15.22 -1.32
N ASP A 18 5.58 16.12 -1.63
CA ASP A 18 6.37 16.88 -0.65
C ASP A 18 5.89 18.36 -0.53
N CYS A 19 4.68 18.67 -1.00
CA CYS A 19 4.12 20.02 -0.93
C CYS A 19 3.92 20.50 0.53
N PRO A 20 3.90 21.83 0.79
CA PRO A 20 3.78 22.37 2.15
C PRO A 20 2.53 21.94 2.93
N ASN A 21 1.47 21.57 2.20
CA ASN A 21 0.20 21.12 2.76
C ASN A 21 -0.08 19.64 2.43
N ALA A 22 0.97 18.91 2.05
CA ALA A 22 0.87 17.50 1.73
C ALA A 22 0.65 16.69 3.01
N MET A 23 -0.24 15.70 2.93
CA MET A 23 -0.45 14.76 4.03
C MET A 23 0.76 13.85 4.20
N SER A 24 0.86 13.18 5.35
CA SER A 24 1.92 12.20 5.59
C SER A 24 1.93 11.09 4.53
N PRO A 25 3.10 10.49 4.23
CA PRO A 25 3.27 9.47 3.19
C PRO A 25 2.26 8.30 3.31
N ASP A 26 2.05 7.85 4.53
CA ASP A 26 1.07 6.83 4.93
C ASP A 26 -0.37 7.20 4.54
N ILE A 27 -0.82 8.43 4.82
CA ILE A 27 -2.15 8.90 4.42
C ILE A 27 -2.25 9.02 2.90
N GLN A 28 -1.22 9.52 2.22
CA GLN A 28 -1.21 9.60 0.76
C GLN A 28 -1.33 8.21 0.13
N MET A 29 -0.61 7.21 0.64
CA MET A 29 -0.72 5.82 0.18
C MET A 29 -2.14 5.28 0.38
N PHE A 30 -2.72 5.53 1.56
CA PHE A 30 -4.06 5.08 1.88
C PHE A 30 -5.12 5.67 0.94
N GLN A 31 -5.03 6.97 0.63
CA GLN A 31 -5.91 7.63 -0.34
C GLN A 31 -5.81 7.05 -1.75
N HIS A 32 -4.65 6.50 -2.10
CA HIS A 32 -4.42 5.84 -3.39
C HIS A 32 -4.76 4.35 -3.40
N GLY A 33 -5.40 3.82 -2.34
CA GLY A 33 -5.81 2.41 -2.31
C GLY A 33 -4.73 1.45 -1.86
N PHE A 34 -3.63 1.96 -1.30
CA PHE A 34 -2.49 1.16 -0.85
C PHE A 34 -2.39 1.13 0.67
N PHE A 35 -2.19 -0.07 1.19
CA PHE A 35 -1.98 -0.31 2.61
C PHE A 35 -0.51 -0.70 2.86
N PRO A 36 0.27 0.12 3.60
CA PRO A 36 1.66 -0.18 3.89
C PRO A 36 1.81 -1.31 4.92
N THR A 37 2.83 -2.15 4.76
CA THR A 37 3.24 -3.11 5.81
C THR A 37 3.80 -2.46 7.05
N SER A 38 4.32 -1.23 6.92
CA SER A 38 4.88 -0.46 8.01
C SER A 38 4.69 1.02 7.76
N PHE A 39 4.11 1.72 8.74
CA PHE A 39 3.91 3.17 8.66
C PHE A 39 5.22 3.96 8.80
N ASN A 40 6.25 3.40 9.45
CA ASN A 40 7.50 4.11 9.70
C ASN A 40 8.46 4.07 8.50
N LYS A 41 8.50 2.94 7.79
CA LYS A 41 9.33 2.72 6.59
C LYS A 41 8.62 1.77 5.62
N PRO A 42 7.64 2.28 4.85
CA PRO A 42 6.87 1.44 3.96
C PRO A 42 7.77 0.97 2.80
N LYS A 43 8.25 -0.28 2.89
CA LYS A 43 8.98 -0.96 1.81
C LYS A 43 8.04 -1.76 0.90
N THR A 44 6.94 -2.22 1.48
CA THR A 44 5.93 -3.04 0.83
C THR A 44 4.55 -2.42 1.04
N LEU A 45 3.74 -2.42 -0.01
CA LEU A 45 2.36 -1.98 -0.06
C LEU A 45 1.49 -3.13 -0.54
N PHE A 46 0.29 -3.25 0.02
CA PHE A 46 -0.75 -4.14 -0.44
C PHE A 46 -1.88 -3.32 -1.05
N THR A 47 -2.52 -3.82 -2.10
CA THR A 47 -3.83 -3.30 -2.50
C THR A 47 -4.90 -3.84 -1.56
N PHE A 48 -5.99 -3.08 -1.35
CA PHE A 48 -7.11 -3.54 -0.53
C PHE A 48 -7.72 -4.85 -1.04
N MET A 49 -7.67 -5.12 -2.35
CA MET A 49 -8.12 -6.39 -2.93
C MET A 49 -7.34 -7.59 -2.39
N VAL A 50 -6.02 -7.47 -2.22
CA VAL A 50 -5.20 -8.56 -1.65
C VAL A 50 -5.51 -8.76 -0.18
N LEU A 51 -5.79 -7.69 0.57
CA LEU A 51 -6.19 -7.80 1.96
C LEU A 51 -7.56 -8.46 2.15
N ASP A 52 -8.50 -8.18 1.25
CA ASP A 52 -9.84 -8.78 1.25
C ASP A 52 -9.76 -10.28 0.94
N ASP A 53 -9.00 -10.66 -0.10
CA ASP A 53 -8.72 -12.05 -0.48
C ASP A 53 -8.04 -12.81 0.68
N PHE A 54 -7.05 -12.18 1.34
CA PHE A 54 -6.40 -12.75 2.52
C PHE A 54 -7.38 -12.94 3.69
N LEU A 55 -8.28 -11.98 3.94
CA LEU A 55 -9.27 -12.10 5.02
C LEU A 55 -10.26 -13.24 4.76
N LEU A 56 -10.68 -13.41 3.49
CA LEU A 56 -11.56 -14.50 3.08
C LEU A 56 -10.87 -15.87 3.25
N ASP A 57 -9.62 -16.00 2.83
CA ASP A 57 -8.84 -17.26 2.94
C ASP A 57 -8.62 -17.66 4.42
N ASN A 58 -8.52 -16.68 5.34
CA ASN A 58 -8.41 -16.94 6.78
C ASN A 58 -9.74 -17.31 7.46
N LEU A 59 -10.86 -17.19 6.77
CA LEU A 59 -12.19 -17.51 7.29
C LEU A 59 -12.63 -18.96 6.97
N GLU A 60 -11.86 -19.67 6.15
CA GLU A 60 -12.11 -21.06 5.70
C GLU A 60 -11.50 -22.14 6.61
#